data_AF-A0A957TTV9-F1
#
_entry.id   AF-A0A957TTV9-F1
#
_cell.length_a   1.000
_cell.length_b   1.000
_cell.length_c   1.000
_cell.angle_alpha   90.00
_cell.angle_beta   90.00
_cell.angle_gamma   90.00
#
_symmetry.space_group_name_H-M   'P 1'
#
loop_
_entity.id
_entity.type
_entity.pdbx_description
1 polymer ?
#
loop_
_entity_poly.entity_id
_entity_poly.type
_entity_poly.pdbx_seq_one_letter_code
_entity_poly.pdbx_strand_id
1 'polypeptide(L)'
;MKITTIRAVHVDLPHPQPKTPPRRPSWNQSAPRALPLNKYPEFSRLPGALPGMGGGAVWVQVIAEDGTWGLGQCSFGRPVASVVDDIFAQLLVGRDCFATEFLNDL
;
A
#
# COMPACT_ATOMS: atom_id res chain seq x y z
N MET A 1 25.40 -4.81 -4.38
CA MET A 1 24.86 -5.73 -3.35
C MET A 1 23.58 -6.33 -3.92
N LYS A 2 23.43 -7.65 -3.98
CA LYS A 2 22.29 -8.25 -4.69
C LYS A 2 21.02 -8.34 -3.85
N ILE A 3 19.88 -8.14 -4.48
CA ILE A 3 18.56 -8.46 -3.92
C ILE A 3 18.39 -9.98 -3.91
N THR A 4 17.99 -10.55 -2.78
CA THR A 4 17.74 -11.99 -2.62
C THR A 4 16.27 -12.33 -2.51
N THR A 5 15.47 -11.45 -1.90
CA THR A 5 14.04 -11.68 -1.67
C THR A 5 13.27 -10.39 -1.89
N ILE A 6 12.14 -10.50 -2.59
CA ILE A 6 11.09 -9.47 -2.67
C ILE A 6 9.78 -10.18 -2.36
N ARG A 7 8.98 -9.63 -1.44
CA ARG A 7 7.69 -10.21 -1.09
C ARG A 7 6.71 -9.16 -0.57
N ALA A 8 5.43 -9.32 -0.90
CA ALA A 8 4.35 -8.65 -0.21
C ALA A 8 4.21 -9.23 1.20
N VAL A 9 4.04 -8.35 2.19
CA VAL A 9 3.90 -8.71 3.60
C VAL A 9 2.73 -7.96 4.22
N HIS A 10 2.18 -8.55 5.28
CA HIS A 10 1.30 -7.85 6.20
C HIS A 10 2.13 -7.30 7.35
N VAL A 11 1.98 -6.01 7.64
CA VAL A 11 2.64 -5.36 8.77
C VAL A 11 1.58 -4.90 9.75
N ASP A 12 1.59 -5.52 10.93
CA ASP A 12 0.77 -5.11 12.06
C ASP A 12 1.53 -4.02 12.84
N LEU A 13 1.37 -2.77 12.40
CA LEU A 13 1.98 -1.63 13.07
C LEU A 13 1.17 -1.29 14.33
N PRO A 14 1.83 -1.04 15.47
CA PRO A 14 1.14 -0.63 16.68
C PRO A 14 0.43 0.70 16.41
N HIS A 15 -0.88 0.73 16.64
CA HIS A 15 -1.66 1.95 16.53
C HIS A 15 -1.40 2.86 17.74
N PRO A 16 -0.80 4.05 17.55
CA PRO A 16 -0.57 4.97 18.65
C PRO A 16 -1.92 5.45 19.19
N GLN A 17 -2.18 5.19 20.47
CA GLN A 17 -3.39 5.67 21.12
C GLN A 17 -3.27 7.18 21.35
N PRO A 18 -4.23 7.99 20.90
CA PRO A 18 -4.24 9.43 21.17
C PRO A 18 -4.23 9.68 22.68
N LYS A 19 -3.32 10.54 23.16
CA LYS A 19 -3.25 10.92 24.59
C LYS A 19 -4.37 11.86 25.01
N THR A 20 -5.07 12.47 24.06
CA THR A 20 -6.12 13.46 24.31
C THR A 20 -7.35 13.17 23.44
N PRO A 21 -8.55 13.51 23.92
CA PRO A 21 -9.76 13.34 23.12
C PRO A 21 -9.74 14.25 21.89
N PRO A 22 -10.30 13.80 20.75
CA PRO A 22 -10.42 14.62 19.56
C PRO A 22 -11.32 15.83 19.85
N ARG A 23 -10.90 17.02 19.39
CA ARG A 23 -11.67 18.27 19.56
C ARG A 23 -13.00 18.28 18.80
N ARG A 24 -13.09 17.51 17.71
CA ARG A 24 -14.29 17.32 16.89
C ARG A 24 -14.17 16.02 16.10
N PRO A 25 -15.28 15.43 15.64
CA PRO A 25 -15.25 14.33 14.68
C PRO A 25 -14.46 14.68 13.41
N SER A 26 -13.83 13.67 12.79
CA SER A 26 -13.12 13.88 11.53
C SER A 26 -14.11 14.25 10.42
N TRP A 27 -13.74 15.21 9.57
CA TRP A 27 -14.54 15.57 8.39
C TRP A 27 -14.76 14.35 7.46
N ASN A 28 -13.85 13.37 7.48
CA ASN A 28 -14.00 12.12 6.73
C ASN A 28 -15.24 11.31 7.14
N GLN A 29 -15.83 11.57 8.30
CA GLN A 29 -17.02 10.86 8.78
C GLN A 29 -18.32 11.47 8.27
N SER A 30 -18.33 12.74 7.84
CA SER A 30 -19.57 13.48 7.55
C SER A 30 -19.57 14.25 6.24
N ALA A 31 -18.41 14.59 5.69
CA ALA A 31 -18.33 15.39 4.47
C ALA A 31 -18.48 14.50 3.22
N PRO A 32 -19.50 14.72 2.37
CA PRO A 32 -19.64 14.01 1.12
C PRO A 32 -18.52 14.39 0.13
N ARG A 33 -18.03 13.41 -0.63
CA ARG A 33 -17.11 13.65 -1.77
C ARG A 33 -17.87 13.48 -3.08
N ALA A 34 -17.61 14.35 -4.04
CA ALA A 34 -18.13 14.22 -5.39
C ALA A 34 -17.18 13.33 -6.22
N LEU A 35 -17.65 12.15 -6.61
CA LEU A 35 -16.97 11.22 -7.51
C LEU A 35 -17.85 10.93 -8.73
N PRO A 36 -17.28 10.45 -9.85
CA PRO A 36 -18.06 10.04 -11.02
C PRO A 36 -19.19 9.05 -10.71
N LEU A 37 -18.98 8.17 -9.74
CA LEU A 37 -19.97 7.18 -9.29
C LEU A 37 -21.20 7.81 -8.64
N ASN A 38 -21.10 9.02 -8.07
CA ASN A 38 -22.21 9.68 -7.38
C ASN A 38 -23.27 10.28 -8.31
N LYS A 39 -23.13 10.09 -9.63
CA LYS A 39 -24.23 10.27 -10.59
C LYS A 39 -25.39 9.31 -10.32
N TYR A 40 -25.10 8.16 -9.70
CA TYR A 40 -26.08 7.15 -9.34
C TYR A 40 -26.45 7.27 -7.85
N PRO A 41 -27.73 7.52 -7.50
CA PRO A 41 -28.15 7.84 -6.14
C PRO A 41 -28.05 6.67 -5.15
N GLU A 42 -27.95 5.43 -5.64
CA GLU A 42 -27.81 4.22 -4.81
C GLU A 42 -26.46 4.08 -4.11
N PHE A 43 -25.42 4.81 -4.55
CA PHE A 43 -24.10 4.75 -3.93
C PHE A 43 -23.88 5.87 -2.91
N SER A 44 -23.26 5.51 -1.79
CA SER A 44 -22.90 6.46 -0.76
C SER A 44 -21.98 7.56 -1.28
N ARG A 45 -22.16 8.78 -0.75
CA ARG A 45 -21.25 9.90 -0.96
C ARG A 45 -20.21 10.02 0.16
N LEU A 46 -20.35 9.20 1.20
CA LEU A 46 -19.45 9.23 2.35
C LEU A 46 -18.16 8.46 2.06
N PRO A 47 -17.02 8.98 2.52
CA PRO A 47 -15.74 8.28 2.40
C PRO A 47 -15.77 6.91 3.10
N GLY A 48 -15.19 5.89 2.47
CA GLY A 48 -15.11 4.53 3.02
C GLY A 48 -16.38 3.68 2.84
N ALA A 49 -17.54 4.29 2.56
CA ALA A 49 -18.78 3.59 2.19
C ALA A 49 -18.95 3.45 0.67
N LEU A 50 -18.04 4.03 -0.12
CA LEU A 50 -17.99 3.92 -1.56
C LEU A 50 -17.40 2.57 -1.99
N PRO A 51 -18.04 1.85 -2.92
CA PRO A 51 -17.45 0.63 -3.46
C PRO A 51 -16.18 0.94 -4.25
N GLY A 52 -15.24 -0.01 -4.30
CA GLY A 52 -13.99 0.11 -5.06
C GLY A 52 -12.87 0.92 -4.41
N MET A 53 -13.13 1.63 -3.30
CA MET A 53 -12.12 2.36 -2.52
C MET A 53 -11.41 1.47 -1.46
N GLY A 54 -11.51 0.15 -1.60
CA GLY A 54 -11.00 -0.84 -0.65
C GLY A 54 -9.66 -1.46 -1.03
N GLY A 55 -9.30 -2.55 -0.35
CA GLY A 55 -8.07 -3.32 -0.59
C GLY A 55 -7.02 -3.18 0.52
N GLY A 56 -7.01 -2.06 1.22
CA GLY A 56 -6.09 -1.83 2.34
C GLY A 56 -4.64 -1.63 1.89
N ALA A 57 -3.77 -1.47 2.88
CA ALA A 57 -2.34 -1.31 2.67
C ALA A 57 -1.69 -2.65 2.27
N VAL A 58 -0.73 -2.57 1.36
CA VAL A 58 0.20 -3.63 1.02
C VAL A 58 1.59 -3.13 1.38
N TRP A 59 2.36 -3.97 2.07
CA TRP A 59 3.75 -3.68 2.37
C TRP A 59 4.64 -4.57 1.52
N VAL A 60 5.75 -4.04 1.02
CA VAL A 60 6.72 -4.80 0.22
C VAL A 60 8.03 -4.81 0.98
N GLN A 61 8.52 -6.01 1.28
CA GLN A 61 9.83 -6.21 1.90
C GLN A 61 10.84 -6.64 0.84
N VAL A 62 11.99 -5.97 0.83
CA VAL A 62 13.14 -6.31 -0.01
C VAL A 62 14.32 -6.64 0.89
N ILE A 63 14.97 -7.78 0.67
CA ILE A 63 16.12 -8.26 1.44
C ILE A 63 17.34 -8.37 0.53
N ALA A 64 18.48 -7.85 0.96
CA ALA A 64 19.76 -7.95 0.28
C ALA A 64 20.58 -9.16 0.74
N GLU A 65 21.67 -9.47 0.03
CA GLU A 65 22.53 -10.62 0.29
C GLU A 65 23.28 -10.56 1.64
N ASP A 66 23.45 -9.38 2.23
CA ASP A 66 24.05 -9.20 3.55
C ASP A 66 23.02 -9.27 4.71
N GLY A 67 21.75 -9.53 4.39
CA GLY A 67 20.65 -9.61 5.35
C GLY A 67 20.03 -8.27 5.71
N THR A 68 20.53 -7.14 5.20
CA THR A 68 19.85 -5.86 5.32
C THR A 68 18.55 -5.87 4.52
N TRP A 69 17.56 -5.10 4.95
CA TRP A 69 16.25 -5.07 4.32
C TRP A 69 15.56 -3.71 4.40
N GLY A 70 14.64 -3.47 3.48
CA GLY A 70 13.79 -2.27 3.42
C GLY A 70 12.30 -2.61 3.29
N LEU A 71 11.44 -1.66 3.66
CA LEU A 71 9.99 -1.73 3.51
C LEU A 71 9.46 -0.54 2.70
N GLY A 72 8.57 -0.83 1.74
CA GLY A 72 7.75 0.16 1.06
C GLY A 72 6.27 -0.11 1.30
N GLN A 73 5.44 0.94 1.31
CA GLN A 73 3.99 0.82 1.44
C GLN A 73 3.28 1.26 0.15
N CYS A 74 2.30 0.48 -0.29
CA CYS A 74 1.37 0.82 -1.36
C CYS A 74 -0.07 0.42 -0.97
N SER A 75 -1.01 0.62 -1.89
CA SER A 75 -2.45 0.43 -1.66
C SER A 75 -3.03 -0.63 -2.59
N PHE A 76 -4.34 -0.89 -2.48
CA PHE A 76 -5.14 -1.75 -3.36
C PHE A 76 -5.02 -3.27 -3.11
N GLY A 77 -4.45 -3.69 -1.98
CA GLY A 77 -4.59 -5.05 -1.47
C GLY A 77 -4.06 -6.16 -2.40
N ARG A 78 -4.76 -7.29 -2.40
CA ARG A 78 -4.34 -8.53 -3.07
C ARG A 78 -3.94 -8.36 -4.56
N PRO A 79 -4.66 -7.59 -5.39
CA PRO A 79 -4.22 -7.33 -6.77
C PRO A 79 -2.80 -6.77 -6.88
N VAL A 80 -2.42 -5.84 -5.99
CA VAL A 80 -1.06 -5.28 -5.98
C VAL A 80 -0.07 -6.25 -5.37
N ALA A 81 -0.45 -6.97 -4.31
CA ALA A 81 0.40 -8.00 -3.71
C ALA A 81 0.80 -9.09 -4.73
N SER A 82 -0.13 -9.57 -5.57
CA SER A 82 0.20 -10.55 -6.61
C SER A 82 1.14 -10.00 -7.67
N VAL A 83 1.03 -8.72 -8.05
CA VAL A 83 1.99 -8.11 -9.00
C VAL A 83 3.39 -8.08 -8.39
N VAL A 84 3.50 -7.78 -7.10
CA VAL A 84 4.79 -7.80 -6.38
C VAL A 84 5.39 -9.21 -6.36
N ASP A 85 4.61 -10.19 -5.91
CA ASP A 85 5.09 -11.57 -5.69
C ASP A 85 5.34 -12.33 -7.01
N ASP A 86 4.45 -12.17 -7.99
CA ASP A 86 4.46 -13.00 -9.19
C ASP A 86 5.22 -12.36 -10.36
N ILE A 87 5.36 -11.03 -10.39
CA ILE A 87 5.97 -10.30 -11.53
C ILE A 87 7.26 -9.62 -11.09
N PHE A 88 7.18 -8.66 -10.16
CA PHE A 88 8.36 -7.85 -9.79
C PHE A 88 9.43 -8.67 -9.07
N ALA A 89 9.05 -9.60 -8.19
CA ALA A 89 10.03 -10.47 -7.54
C ALA A 89 10.85 -11.28 -8.55
N GLN A 90 10.20 -11.83 -9.58
CA GLN A 90 10.89 -12.60 -10.63
C GLN A 90 11.85 -11.74 -11.46
N LEU A 91 11.48 -10.48 -11.70
CA LEU A 91 12.25 -9.56 -12.53
C LEU A 91 13.48 -8.97 -11.82
N LEU A 92 13.34 -8.66 -10.52
CA LEU A 92 14.28 -7.83 -9.78
C LEU A 92 15.21 -8.62 -8.84
N VAL A 93 14.86 -9.86 -8.46
CA VAL A 93 15.76 -10.71 -7.67
C VAL A 93 17.07 -10.98 -8.43
N GLY A 94 18.19 -10.90 -7.73
CA GLY A 94 19.54 -11.06 -8.28
C GLY A 94 20.15 -9.79 -8.89
N ARG A 95 19.38 -8.69 -9.00
CA ARG A 95 19.88 -7.37 -9.42
C ARG A 95 20.56 -6.63 -8.27
N ASP A 96 21.35 -5.61 -8.61
CA ASP A 96 22.00 -4.74 -7.63
C ASP A 96 20.98 -3.80 -6.96
N CYS A 97 20.88 -3.84 -5.63
CA CYS A 97 19.92 -3.05 -4.87
C CYS A 97 20.19 -1.54 -4.95
N PHE A 98 21.39 -1.11 -5.35
CA PHE A 98 21.72 0.31 -5.54
C PHE A 98 21.34 0.86 -6.93
N ALA A 99 20.94 0.00 -7.87
CA ALA A 99 20.60 0.40 -9.24
C ALA A 99 19.16 0.93 -9.35
N THR A 100 18.71 1.77 -8.41
CA THR A 100 17.29 2.13 -8.23
C THR A 100 16.62 2.72 -9.47
N GLU A 101 17.32 3.58 -10.22
CA GLU A 101 16.79 4.15 -11.46
C GLU A 101 16.55 3.07 -12.52
N PHE A 102 17.54 2.20 -12.75
CA PHE A 102 17.41 1.07 -13.68
C PHE A 102 16.28 0.11 -13.27
N LEU A 103 16.16 -0.20 -11.97
CA LEU A 103 15.11 -1.09 -11.47
C LEU A 103 13.71 -0.47 -11.62
N ASN A 104 13.59 0.86 -11.60
CA ASN A 104 12.34 1.57 -11.77
C ASN A 104 11.91 1.69 -13.26
N ASP A 105 12.86 1.56 -14.20
CA ASP A 105 12.59 1.51 -15.64
C ASP A 105 12.10 0.13 -16.13
N LEU A 106 12.36 -0.94 -15.36
CA LEU A 106 11.99 -2.33 -15.67
C LEU A 106 10.50 -2.62 -15.38
#